data_AF-A0A3D3CQK5-F1
#
_entry.id   AF-A0A3D3CQK5-F1
#
_cell.length_a   1.000
_cell.length_b   1.000
_cell.length_c   1.000
_cell.angle_alpha   90.00
_cell.angle_beta   90.00
_cell.angle_gamma   90.00
#
_symmetry.space_group_name_H-M   'P 1'
#
loop_
_entity.id
_entity.type
_entity.pdbx_description
1 polymer ?
#
loop_
_entity_poly.entity_id
_entity_poly.type
_entity_poly.pdbx_seq_one_letter_code
_entity_poly.pdbx_strand_id
1 'polypeptide(L)' 'MLKIAEKYIVDNKNRKIAVQIPIETYNRIEEVLEDYALGQYIHEVKDEKPLTIAEAKKFYGKRIRS' A
#
# COMPACT_ATOMS: atom_id res chain seq x y z
N MET A 1 -3.18 -18.40 -9.71
CA MET A 1 -2.36 -18.20 -8.49
C MET A 1 -1.00 -17.70 -8.95
N LEU A 2 -0.55 -16.53 -8.47
CA LEU A 2 0.79 -16.02 -8.82
C LEU A 2 1.83 -17.05 -8.39
N LYS A 3 2.75 -17.42 -9.29
CA LYS A 3 3.86 -18.32 -8.95
C LYS A 3 4.91 -17.52 -8.18
N ILE A 4 4.78 -17.49 -6.86
CA ILE A 4 5.75 -16.86 -5.96
C ILE A 4 6.83 -17.90 -5.64
N ALA A 5 8.09 -17.55 -5.86
CA ALA A 5 9.23 -18.42 -5.55
C ALA A 5 9.58 -18.37 -4.06
N GLU A 6 8.65 -18.81 -3.21
CA GLU A 6 8.76 -18.78 -1.76
C GLU A 6 9.68 -19.88 -1.21
N LYS A 7 10.51 -19.50 -0.23
CA LYS A 7 11.28 -20.41 0.61
C LYS A 7 10.83 -20.23 2.05
N TYR A 8 10.59 -21.33 2.76
CA TYR A 8 10.18 -21.27 4.16
C TYR A 8 11.37 -21.42 5.08
N ILE A 9 11.48 -20.52 6.07
CA ILE A 9 12.40 -20.65 7.18
C ILE A 9 11.64 -21.36 8.30
N VAL A 10 12.20 -22.47 8.79
CA VAL A 10 11.58 -23.31 9.84
C VAL A 10 12.39 -23.28 11.13
N ASP A 11 11.71 -23.43 12.26
CA ASP A 11 12.35 -23.61 13.56
C ASP A 11 12.77 -25.07 13.83
N ASN A 12 13.33 -25.33 15.01
CA ASN A 12 13.76 -26.66 15.45
C ASN A 12 12.63 -27.69 15.59
N LYS A 13 11.36 -27.26 15.57
CA LYS A 13 10.17 -28.13 15.57
C LYS A 13 9.55 -28.24 14.17
N ASN A 14 10.29 -27.83 13.13
CA ASN A 14 9.83 -27.82 11.74
C ASN A 14 8.60 -26.91 11.51
N ARG A 15 8.41 -25.89 12.35
CA ARG A 15 7.33 -24.91 12.19
C ARG A 15 7.82 -23.77 11.31
N LYS A 16 7.03 -23.40 10.29
CA LYS A 16 7.32 -22.25 9.42
C LYS A 16 7.21 -20.96 10.24
N ILE A 17 8.29 -20.20 10.33
CA ILE A 17 8.36 -18.95 11.11
C ILE A 17 8.54 -17.71 10.24
N ALA A 18 9.05 -17.88 9.03
CA ALA A 18 9.18 -16.81 8.05
C ALA A 18 9.13 -17.36 6.62
N VAL A 19 8.86 -16.46 5.68
CA VAL A 19 8.97 -16.71 4.24
C VAL A 19 10.04 -15.79 3.67
N GLN A 20 10.89 -16.34 2.82
CA GLN A 20 11.84 -15.60 2.02
C GLN A 20 11.36 -15.63 0.57
N ILE A 21 11.28 -14.46 -0.04
CA ILE A 21 10.91 -14.26 -1.44
C ILE A 21 11.94 -13.34 -2.11
N PRO A 22 12.08 -13.37 -3.44
CA PRO A 22 12.87 -12.37 -4.16
C PRO A 22 12.35 -10.96 -3.84
N ILE A 23 13.27 -10.00 -3.69
CA ILE A 23 12.91 -8.61 -3.34
C ILE A 23 11.98 -7.98 -4.39
N GLU A 24 12.16 -8.32 -5.67
CA GLU A 24 11.27 -7.87 -6.74
C GLU A 24 9.83 -8.39 -6.57
N THR A 25 9.69 -9.63 -6.07
CA THR A 25 8.37 -10.21 -5.78
C THR A 25 7.72 -9.54 -4.58
N TYR A 26 8.50 -9.23 -3.54
CA TYR A 26 8.01 -8.44 -2.40
C TYR A 26 7.50 -7.07 -2.85
N ASN A 27 8.31 -6.32 -3.60
CA ASN A 27 7.94 -4.99 -4.08
C ASN A 27 6.68 -5.02 -4.96
N ARG A 28 6.54 -6.05 -5.81
CA ARG A 28 5.34 -6.19 -6.65
C ARG A 28 4.08 -6.50 -5.83
N ILE A 29 4.22 -7.20 -4.71
CA ILE A 29 3.10 -7.43 -3.78
C ILE A 29 2.70 -6.10 -3.14
N GLU A 30 3.66 -5.33 -2.64
CA GLU A 30 3.40 -4.01 -2.04
C GLU A 30 2.72 -3.07 -3.04
N GLU A 31 3.25 -2.93 -4.26
CA GLU A 31 2.68 -2.09 -5.32
C GLU A 31 1.21 -2.43 -5.59
N VAL A 32 0.88 -3.72 -5.72
CA VAL A 32 -0.50 -4.17 -5.98
C VAL A 32 -1.43 -3.88 -4.80
N LEU A 33 -0.93 -4.04 -3.56
CA LEU A 33 -1.71 -3.74 -2.36
C LEU A 33 -1.95 -2.24 -2.21
N GLU A 34 -0.93 -1.42 -2.45
CA GLU A 34 -1.01 0.05 -2.41
C GLU A 34 -1.96 0.58 -3.50
N ASP A 35 -1.82 0.12 -4.74
CA ASP A 35 -2.70 0.50 -5.86
C ASP A 35 -4.16 0.16 -5.57
N TYR A 36 -4.39 -1.04 -5.02
CA TYR A 36 -5.74 -1.46 -4.64
C TYR A 36 -6.31 -0.57 -3.53
N ALA A 37 -5.55 -0.34 -2.46
CA ALA A 37 -5.98 0.51 -1.35
C ALA A 37 -6.27 1.94 -1.81
N LEU A 38 -5.38 2.51 -2.65
CA LEU A 38 -5.57 3.82 -3.26
C LEU A 38 -6.85 3.87 -4.11
N GLY A 39 -7.09 2.84 -4.92
CA GLY A 39 -8.32 2.72 -5.70
C GLY A 39 -9.58 2.70 -4.83
N GLN A 40 -9.54 2.01 -3.68
CA GLN A 40 -10.64 2.03 -2.70
C GLN A 40 -10.84 3.42 -2.10
N TYR A 41 -9.77 4.09 -1.66
CA TYR A 41 -9.87 5.45 -1.11
C TYR A 41 -10.44 6.45 -2.12
N ILE A 42 -10.05 6.35 -3.40
CA ILE A 42 -10.63 7.18 -4.46
C ILE A 42 -12.11 6.85 -4.65
N HIS A 43 -12.50 5.57 -4.58
CA HIS A 43 -13.89 5.15 -4.71
C HIS A 43 -14.76 5.66 -3.55
N GLU A 44 -14.25 5.63 -2.32
CA GLU A 44 -14.96 6.08 -1.11
C GLU A 44 -15.33 7.56 -1.19
N VAL A 45 -14.47 8.40 -1.79
CA VAL A 45 -14.68 9.85 -1.92
C VAL A 45 -15.22 10.27 -3.29
N LYS A 46 -15.66 9.33 -4.14
CA LYS A 46 -16.05 9.62 -5.54
C LYS A 46 -17.17 10.65 -5.68
N ASP A 47 -18.06 10.69 -4.69
CA ASP A 47 -19.22 11.59 -4.66
C ASP A 47 -18.92 12.89 -3.89
N GLU A 48 -17.73 13.00 -3.29
CA GLU A 48 -17.27 14.23 -2.65
C GLU A 48 -16.88 15.27 -3.70
N LYS A 49 -17.23 16.53 -3.43
CA LYS A 49 -16.87 17.62 -4.33
C LYS A 49 -15.35 17.88 -4.25
N PRO A 50 -14.62 17.81 -5.38
CA PRO A 50 -13.20 18.13 -5.39
C PRO A 50 -12.99 19.61 -5.02
N LEU A 51 -11.96 19.88 -4.22
CA LEU A 51 -11.53 21.25 -3.98
C LEU A 51 -10.93 21.85 -5.24
N THR A 52 -11.24 23.11 -5.51
CA THR A 52 -10.47 23.91 -6.47
C THR A 52 -9.03 24.09 -5.98
N ILE A 53 -8.11 24.41 -6.90
CA ILE A 53 -6.71 24.67 -6.54
C ILE A 53 -6.59 25.75 -5.45
N ALA A 54 -7.43 26.79 -5.50
CA ALA A 54 -7.43 27.86 -4.50
C ALA A 54 -7.91 27.37 -3.12
N GLU A 55 -8.99 26.58 -3.07
CA GLU A 55 -9.51 25.99 -1.85
C GLU A 55 -8.51 24.99 -1.25
N ALA A 56 -7.91 24.13 -2.08
CA ALA A 56 -6.88 23.18 -1.66
C ALA A 56 -5.66 23.89 -1.06
N LYS A 57 -5.14 24.94 -1.72
CA LYS A 57 -4.02 25.74 -1.19
C LYS A 57 -4.35 26.38 0.15
N LYS A 58 -5.58 26.89 0.34
CA LYS A 58 -6.04 27.47 1.61
C LYS A 58 -6.21 26.42 2.71
N PHE A 59 -6.77 25.26 2.37
CA PHE A 59 -7.07 24.17 3.29
C PHE A 59 -5.80 23.46 3.77
N TYR A 60 -4.93 23.04 2.85
CA TYR A 60 -3.69 22.31 3.17
C TYR A 60 -2.52 23.23 3.55
N GLY A 61 -2.46 24.46 3.01
CA GLY A 61 -1.39 25.41 3.34
C GLY A 61 -1.37 25.88 4.80
N LYS A 62 -2.49 25.77 5.52
CA LYS A 62 -2.56 26.02 6.97
C LYS A 62 -1.76 24.98 7.80
N ARG A 63 -1.50 23.79 7.26
CA ARG A 63 -0.80 22.70 7.97
C ARG A 63 0.73 22.76 7.89
N ILE A 64 1.31 23.72 7.17
CA ILE A 64 2.78 23.89 7.02
C ILE A 64 3.33 24.96 8.00
N ARG A 65 2.53 25.42 8.96
CA ARG A 65 2.96 26.32 10.04
C ARG A 65 2.77 25.64 11.40
N SER A 66 3.60 24.64 11.69
CA SER A 66 3.82 24.08 13.02
C SER A 66 5.28 23.70 13.18
#